data_AF-A0A5B7GZ82-F1
#
_entry.id   AF-A0A5B7GZ82-F1
#
_cell.length_a   1.000
_cell.length_b   1.000
_cell.length_c   1.000
_cell.angle_alpha   90.00
_cell.angle_beta   90.00
_cell.angle_gamma   90.00
#
_symmetry.space_group_name_H-M   'P 1'
#
loop_
_entity.id
_entity.type
_entity.pdbx_description
1 polymer ?
#
loop_
_entity_poly.entity_id
_entity_poly.type
_entity_poly.pdbx_seq_one_letter_code
_entity_poly.pdbx_strand_id
1 'polypeptide(L)'
;MDSGSYVVITFCHTLLTNKSVSKEIQRILVCCPVNTIFNWVAEFSVWLKGKMLPFDVIELASTLTVSHSAKDLWGRAYRLDDWWREGGVCVMGYSMFRNLSNGKNKRYKGKMKEIFQKTLVDPGL
;
A
#
# COMPACT_ATOMS: atom_id res chain seq x y z
N MET A 1 -14.12 16.22 -6.79
CA MET A 1 -13.50 15.96 -5.48
C MET A 1 -14.57 15.36 -4.61
N ASP A 2 -14.48 14.06 -4.30
CA ASP A 2 -15.52 13.34 -3.59
C ASP A 2 -15.28 13.45 -2.08
N SER A 3 -16.28 13.86 -1.30
CA SER A 3 -16.15 14.11 0.15
C SER A 3 -15.64 12.91 0.96
N GLY A 4 -15.75 11.70 0.43
CA GLY A 4 -15.29 10.47 1.08
C GLY A 4 -13.76 10.31 1.15
N SER A 5 -13.00 10.82 0.17
CA SER A 5 -11.53 10.67 0.16
C SER A 5 -10.87 11.49 1.28
N TYR A 6 -11.41 12.67 1.58
CA TYR A 6 -10.92 13.57 2.64
C TYR A 6 -10.97 12.94 4.02
N VAL A 7 -12.06 12.27 4.36
CA VAL A 7 -12.23 11.62 5.67
C VAL A 7 -11.17 10.53 5.84
N VAL A 8 -10.93 9.73 4.79
CA VAL A 8 -9.91 8.67 4.82
C VAL A 8 -8.50 9.26 4.92
N ILE A 9 -8.17 10.28 4.12
CA ILE A 9 -6.83 10.90 4.16
C ILE A 9 -6.58 11.55 5.53
N THR A 10 -7.56 12.26 6.09
CA THR A 10 -7.47 12.88 7.43
C THR A 10 -7.32 11.83 8.52
N PHE A 11 -8.04 10.72 8.41
CA PHE A 11 -7.91 9.60 9.33
C PHE A 11 -6.52 8.97 9.25
N CYS A 12 -6.02 8.67 8.05
CA CYS A 12 -4.66 8.16 7.85
C CYS A 12 -3.61 9.10 8.43
N HIS A 13 -3.75 10.41 8.16
CA HIS A 13 -2.87 11.42 8.72
C HIS A 13 -2.89 11.39 10.25
N THR A 14 -4.08 11.35 10.86
CA THR A 14 -4.21 11.35 12.31
C THR A 14 -3.57 10.12 12.93
N LEU A 15 -3.80 8.93 12.37
CA LEU A 15 -3.20 7.69 12.88
C LEU A 15 -1.68 7.70 12.81
N LEU A 16 -1.11 8.19 11.71
CA LEU A 16 0.34 8.18 11.49
C LEU A 16 1.08 9.33 12.20
N THR A 17 0.39 10.38 12.65
CA THR A 17 1.02 11.57 13.24
C THR A 17 0.71 11.78 14.72
N ASN A 18 -0.39 11.22 15.23
CA ASN A 18 -0.76 11.38 16.63
C ASN A 18 0.26 10.68 17.54
N LYS A 19 0.89 11.42 18.44
CA LYS A 19 1.98 10.91 19.31
C LYS A 19 1.61 9.70 20.18
N SER A 20 0.33 9.51 20.48
CA SER A 20 -0.14 8.37 21.26
C SER A 20 -0.34 7.12 20.40
N VAL A 21 -0.73 7.28 19.14
CA VAL A 21 -1.11 6.17 18.24
C VAL A 21 0.00 5.81 17.25
N SER A 22 0.80 6.79 16.80
CA SER A 22 1.84 6.60 15.77
C SER A 22 3.02 5.74 16.22
N LYS A 23 3.12 5.45 17.53
CA LYS A 23 4.08 4.47 18.07
C LYS A 23 3.68 3.03 17.75
N GLU A 24 2.38 2.79 17.60
CA GLU A 24 1.80 1.46 17.36
C GLU A 24 1.34 1.30 15.91
N ILE A 25 0.90 2.39 15.28
CA ILE A 25 0.42 2.38 13.89
C ILE A 25 1.34 3.22 13.03
N GLN A 26 2.18 2.53 12.26
CA GLN A 26 3.14 3.17 11.33
C GLN A 26 2.78 2.94 9.86
N ARG A 27 1.81 2.05 9.59
CA ARG A 27 1.52 1.54 8.24
C ARG A 27 0.02 1.43 8.03
N ILE A 28 -0.45 1.89 6.88
CA ILE A 28 -1.86 1.79 6.50
C ILE A 28 -1.96 1.22 5.08
N LEU A 29 -2.75 0.16 4.90
CA LEU A 29 -3.08 -0.40 3.60
C LEU A 29 -4.51 -0.01 3.21
N VAL A 30 -4.65 0.75 2.14
CA VAL A 30 -5.94 1.17 1.56
C VAL A 30 -6.29 0.25 0.40
N CYS A 31 -7.28 -0.62 0.60
CA CYS A 31 -7.83 -1.48 -0.45
C CYS A 31 -9.00 -0.80 -1.16
N CYS A 32 -8.89 -0.53 -2.46
CA CYS A 32 -9.92 0.15 -3.24
C CYS A 32 -10.21 -0.55 -4.60
N PRO A 33 -11.31 -0.19 -5.29
CA PRO A 33 -11.54 -0.61 -6.66
C PRO A 33 -10.38 -0.18 -7.57
N VAL A 34 -9.95 -1.06 -8.49
CA VAL A 34 -8.75 -0.84 -9.32
C VAL A 34 -8.80 0.48 -10.10
N ASN A 35 -9.98 0.86 -10.60
CA ASN A 35 -10.18 2.08 -11.38
C ASN A 35 -10.01 3.37 -10.55
N THR A 36 -9.96 3.26 -9.23
CA THR A 36 -9.85 4.41 -8.32
C THR A 36 -8.45 4.57 -7.72
N ILE A 37 -7.54 3.61 -7.92
CA ILE A 37 -6.19 3.64 -7.33
C ILE A 37 -5.47 4.94 -7.71
N PHE A 38 -5.46 5.30 -8.99
CA PHE A 38 -4.78 6.51 -9.45
C PHE A 38 -5.49 7.79 -8.98
N ASN A 39 -6.81 7.75 -8.78
CA ASN A 39 -7.54 8.87 -8.17
C ASN A 39 -7.10 9.06 -6.72
N TRP A 40 -6.99 7.97 -5.93
CA TRP A 40 -6.47 8.02 -4.56
C TRP A 40 -5.04 8.56 -4.51
N VAL A 41 -4.16 8.08 -5.37
CA VAL A 41 -2.77 8.55 -5.43
C VAL A 41 -2.69 10.03 -5.80
N ALA A 42 -3.53 10.48 -6.74
CA ALA A 42 -3.60 11.89 -7.11
C ALA A 42 -4.07 12.76 -5.94
N GLU A 43 -5.11 12.33 -5.21
CA GLU A 43 -5.57 13.02 -4.01
C GLU A 43 -4.45 13.10 -2.97
N PHE A 44 -3.82 11.98 -2.58
CA PHE A 44 -2.69 11.96 -1.65
C PHE A 44 -1.53 12.86 -2.11
N SER A 45 -1.23 12.90 -3.42
CA SER A 45 -0.18 13.73 -4.00
C SER A 45 -0.42 15.22 -3.82
N VAL A 46 -1.68 15.68 -3.85
CA VAL A 46 -2.04 17.09 -3.58
C VAL A 46 -1.65 17.45 -2.15
N TRP A 47 -1.94 16.57 -1.18
CA TRP A 47 -1.59 16.79 0.23
C TRP A 47 -0.09 16.69 0.51
N LEU A 48 0.62 15.79 -0.17
CA LEU A 48 2.07 15.66 -0.08
C LEU A 48 2.80 16.90 -0.59
N LYS A 49 2.38 17.47 -1.73
CA LYS A 49 2.98 18.71 -2.27
C LYS A 49 2.85 19.89 -1.33
N GLY A 50 1.78 19.93 -0.53
CA GLY A 50 1.60 20.91 0.54
C GLY A 50 2.48 20.67 1.77
N LYS A 51 3.30 19.60 1.80
CA LYS A 51 4.04 19.09 2.97
C LYS A 51 3.12 18.82 4.18
N MET A 52 1.85 18.55 3.92
CA MET A 52 0.86 18.32 4.97
C MET A 52 0.87 16.88 5.47
N LEU A 53 1.44 15.95 4.70
CA LEU A 53 1.61 14.56 5.10
C LEU A 53 3.10 14.28 5.36
N PRO A 54 3.49 13.85 6.58
CA PRO A 54 4.88 13.55 6.91
C PRO A 54 5.29 12.11 6.59
N PHE A 55 4.58 11.44 5.67
CA PHE A 55 4.79 10.04 5.31
C PHE A 55 4.62 9.82 3.81
N ASP A 56 5.26 8.77 3.28
CA ASP A 56 5.17 8.42 1.87
C ASP A 56 3.92 7.61 1.53
N VAL A 57 3.52 7.69 0.25
CA VAL A 57 2.39 6.95 -0.29
C VAL A 57 2.87 6.14 -1.49
N ILE A 58 2.72 4.82 -1.42
CA ILE A 58 3.03 3.91 -2.52
C ILE A 58 1.76 3.34 -3.14
N GLU A 59 1.79 3.07 -4.44
CA GLU A 59 0.69 2.45 -5.17
C GLU A 59 1.08 1.10 -5.78
N LEU A 60 0.21 0.11 -5.59
CA LEU A 60 0.33 -1.19 -6.22
C LEU A 60 -0.88 -1.41 -7.12
N ALA A 61 -0.86 -0.71 -8.25
CA ALA A 61 -1.87 -0.84 -9.29
C ALA A 61 -1.64 -2.11 -10.13
N SER A 62 -2.74 -2.81 -10.41
CA SER A 62 -2.80 -3.78 -11.50
C SER A 62 -3.15 -3.04 -12.77
N THR A 63 -2.22 -2.31 -13.40
CA THR A 63 -2.50 -1.93 -14.79
C THR A 63 -2.53 -3.22 -15.60
N LEU A 64 -3.49 -3.33 -16.52
CA LEU A 64 -3.59 -4.43 -17.49
C LEU A 64 -2.30 -4.57 -18.34
N THR A 65 -1.45 -3.55 -18.30
CA THR A 65 -0.15 -3.45 -18.97
C THR A 65 1.05 -3.88 -18.10
N VAL A 66 0.90 -4.13 -16.79
CA VAL A 66 2.03 -4.68 -16.02
C VAL A 66 2.19 -6.14 -16.40
N SER A 67 3.29 -6.44 -17.08
CA SER A 67 3.61 -7.79 -17.48
C SER A 67 3.56 -8.71 -16.25
N HIS A 68 3.00 -9.90 -16.43
CA HIS A 68 3.13 -10.95 -15.42
C HIS A 68 4.52 -11.61 -15.48
N SER A 69 5.57 -10.82 -15.77
CA SER A 69 6.95 -11.26 -15.66
C SER A 69 7.34 -11.48 -14.21
N ALA A 70 8.38 -12.29 -13.99
CA ALA A 70 9.00 -12.43 -12.68
C ALA A 70 9.64 -11.10 -12.22
N LYS A 71 10.17 -10.30 -13.15
CA LYS A 71 10.82 -9.01 -12.85
C LYS A 71 9.84 -8.02 -12.19
N ASP A 72 8.64 -7.89 -12.75
CA ASP A 72 7.61 -6.98 -12.25
C ASP A 72 7.10 -7.41 -10.87
N LEU A 73 7.03 -8.73 -10.65
CA LEU A 73 6.60 -9.29 -9.38
C LEU A 73 7.62 -9.07 -8.26
N TRP A 74 8.91 -9.21 -8.56
CA TRP A 74 9.98 -8.84 -7.64
C TRP A 74 9.97 -7.34 -7.34
N GLY A 75 9.75 -6.48 -8.34
CA GLY A 75 9.61 -5.04 -8.14
C GLY A 75 8.48 -4.70 -7.15
N ARG A 76 7.34 -5.39 -7.24
CA ARG A 76 6.23 -5.24 -6.27
C ARG A 76 6.60 -5.73 -4.88
N ALA A 77 7.33 -6.85 -4.77
CA ALA A 77 7.79 -7.35 -3.49
C ALA A 77 8.75 -6.35 -2.82
N TYR A 78 9.72 -5.81 -3.55
CA TYR A 78 10.63 -4.81 -2.98
C TYR A 78 9.90 -3.54 -2.53
N ARG A 79 9.01 -2.98 -3.36
CA ARG A 79 8.18 -1.84 -2.96
C ARG A 79 7.35 -2.12 -1.69
N LEU A 80 6.83 -3.34 -1.54
CA LEU A 80 6.13 -3.74 -0.31
C LEU A 80 7.06 -3.90 0.89
N ASP A 81 8.26 -4.46 0.73
CA ASP A 81 9.22 -4.59 1.83
C ASP A 81 9.74 -3.22 2.27
N ASP A 82 9.94 -2.29 1.35
CA ASP A 82 10.35 -0.91 1.65
C ASP A 82 9.24 -0.19 2.41
N TRP A 83 7.99 -0.18 1.91
CA TRP A 83 6.84 0.38 2.64
C TRP A 83 6.64 -0.26 4.01
N TRP A 84 6.86 -1.57 4.12
CA TRP A 84 6.78 -2.27 5.38
C TRP A 84 7.80 -1.79 6.42
N ARG A 85 8.99 -1.36 5.98
CA ARG A 85 10.06 -0.86 6.84
C ARG A 85 9.92 0.63 7.16
N GLU A 86 9.54 1.42 6.16
CA GLU A 86 9.53 2.88 6.23
C GLU A 86 8.21 3.44 6.76
N GLY A 87 7.12 2.69 6.64
CA GLY A 87 5.80 3.14 7.06
C GLY A 87 5.05 3.92 5.98
N GLY A 88 3.98 4.61 6.39
CA GLY A 88 3.14 5.39 5.50
C GLY A 88 1.98 4.59 4.90
N VAL A 89 1.51 5.02 3.73
CA VAL A 89 0.28 4.49 3.13
C VAL A 89 0.58 3.69 1.87
N CYS A 90 0.05 2.46 1.80
CA CYS A 90 0.02 1.69 0.56
C CYS A 90 -1.41 1.68 0.01
N VAL A 91 -1.59 2.09 -1.24
CA VAL A 91 -2.86 1.99 -1.96
C VAL A 91 -2.81 0.80 -2.92
N MET A 92 -3.72 -0.15 -2.75
CA MET A 92 -3.74 -1.39 -3.51
C MET A 92 -5.16 -1.73 -4.00
N GLY A 93 -5.24 -2.33 -5.18
CA GLY A 93 -6.49 -2.90 -5.68
C GLY A 93 -6.86 -4.19 -4.96
N TYR A 94 -8.14 -4.41 -4.65
CA TYR A 94 -8.58 -5.64 -3.96
C TYR A 94 -8.13 -6.95 -4.67
N SER A 95 -8.22 -7.00 -6.00
CA SER A 95 -7.76 -8.17 -6.77
C SER A 95 -6.26 -8.40 -6.63
N MET A 96 -5.45 -7.33 -6.51
CA MET A 96 -4.01 -7.45 -6.27
C MET A 96 -3.74 -7.98 -4.88
N PHE A 97 -4.41 -7.43 -3.87
CA PHE A 97 -4.30 -7.88 -2.49
C PHE A 97 -4.58 -9.38 -2.38
N ARG A 98 -5.73 -9.84 -2.91
CA ARG A 98 -6.11 -11.25 -2.90
C ARG A 98 -5.09 -12.14 -3.61
N ASN A 99 -4.52 -11.66 -4.71
CA ASN A 99 -3.54 -12.43 -5.46
C ASN A 99 -2.22 -12.56 -4.71
N LEU A 100 -1.69 -11.46 -4.16
CA LEU A 100 -0.41 -11.42 -3.46
C LEU A 100 -0.46 -12.10 -2.08
N SER A 101 -1.58 -11.98 -1.36
CA SER A 101 -1.77 -12.62 -0.04
C SER A 101 -1.96 -14.14 -0.13
N ASN A 102 -2.27 -14.68 -1.31
CA ASN A 102 -2.46 -16.11 -1.49
C ASN A 102 -1.14 -16.90 -1.38
N GLY A 103 -0.84 -17.38 -0.17
CA GLY A 103 0.33 -18.19 0.14
C GLY A 103 0.39 -19.56 -0.58
N LYS A 104 -0.67 -19.98 -1.27
CA LYS A 104 -0.69 -21.21 -2.07
C LYS A 104 -0.25 -20.99 -3.52
N ASN A 105 -0.02 -19.74 -3.94
CA ASN A 105 0.38 -19.44 -5.30
C ASN A 105 1.82 -19.92 -5.58
N LYS A 106 1.94 -20.98 -6.41
CA LYS A 106 3.22 -21.62 -6.78
C LYS A 106 4.15 -20.70 -7.57
N ARG A 107 3.64 -19.59 -8.12
CA ARG A 107 4.45 -18.57 -8.79
C ARG A 107 5.33 -17.81 -7.80
N TYR A 108 4.95 -17.77 -6.51
CA TYR A 108 5.68 -17.06 -5.49
C TYR A 108 6.60 -18.02 -4.73
N LYS A 109 7.91 -17.76 -4.80
CA LYS A 109 8.94 -18.65 -4.24
C LYS A 109 9.98 -17.87 -3.44
N GLY A 110 10.58 -18.53 -2.45
CA GLY A 110 11.65 -17.98 -1.60
C GLY A 110 11.26 -16.64 -0.96
N LYS A 111 12.24 -15.73 -0.90
CA LYS A 111 12.12 -14.40 -0.27
C LYS A 111 10.90 -13.60 -0.75
N MET A 112 10.51 -13.70 -2.01
CA MET A 112 9.35 -12.98 -2.53
C MET A 112 8.04 -13.41 -1.86
N LYS A 113 7.89 -14.72 -1.61
CA LYS A 113 6.72 -15.26 -0.89
C LYS A 113 6.73 -14.79 0.56
N GLU A 114 7.90 -14.83 1.20
CA GLU A 114 8.06 -14.37 2.58
C GLU A 114 7.66 -12.89 2.73
N ILE A 115 8.11 -12.03 1.81
CA ILE A 115 7.73 -10.62 1.79
C ILE A 115 6.20 -10.47 1.67
N PHE A 116 5.54 -11.14 0.73
CA PHE A 116 4.08 -11.01 0.59
C PHE A 116 3.31 -11.52 1.81
N GLN A 117 3.77 -12.61 2.45
CA GLN A 117 3.13 -13.12 3.66
C GLN A 117 3.32 -12.15 4.84
N LYS A 118 4.56 -11.70 5.06
CA LYS A 118 4.89 -10.75 6.12
C LYS A 118 4.17 -9.41 5.94
N THR A 119 4.04 -8.92 4.72
CA THR A 119 3.49 -7.56 4.49
C THR A 119 1.97 -7.52 4.39
N LEU A 120 1.31 -8.60 3.96
CA LEU A 120 -0.13 -8.61 3.65
C LEU A 120 -0.98 -9.59 4.46
N VAL A 121 -0.38 -10.63 5.06
CA VAL A 121 -1.11 -11.69 5.78
C VAL A 121 -0.90 -11.60 7.28
N ASP A 122 0.36 -11.51 7.69
CA ASP A 122 0.73 -11.31 9.08
C ASP A 122 1.70 -10.13 9.21
N PRO A 123 1.18 -8.90 9.05
CA PRO A 123 1.95 -7.69 9.29
C PRO A 123 2.46 -7.60 10.74
N GLY A 124 1.83 -8.28 11.70
CA GLY A 124 2.04 -7.93 13.11
C GLY A 124 1.59 -6.50 13.41
N LEU A 125 1.81 -6.08 14.65
CA LEU A 125 1.65 -4.70 15.12
C LEU A 125 3.00 -3.97 14.96
#